data_AF-A5ASH0-F1
#
_entry.id   AF-A5ASH0-F1
#
_cell.length_a   1.000
_cell.length_b   1.000
_cell.length_c   1.000
_cell.angle_alpha   90.00
_cell.angle_beta   90.00
_cell.angle_gamma   90.00
#
_symmetry.space_group_name_H-M   'P 1'
#
loop_
_entity.id
_entity.type
_entity.pdbx_description
1 polymer ?
#
loop_
_entity_poly.entity_id
_entity_poly.type
_entity_poly.pdbx_seq_one_letter_code
_entity_poly.pdbx_strand_id
1 'polypeptide(L)' 'MDSTARRSGGGLLEGLYRVIMRRTSVYATFVILGAFAGERVSVDYGVHKLWERNNVGKRYEDIPVLGQRPSE' A
#
# COMPACT_ATOMS: atom_id res chain seq x y z
N MET A 1 14.16 50.16 2.23
CA MET A 1 14.36 49.00 1.33
C MET A 1 13.75 47.80 2.04
N ASP A 2 12.45 47.59 1.82
CA ASP A 2 11.67 46.47 2.33
C ASP A 2 11.88 45.22 1.48
N SER A 3 13.01 44.54 1.67
CA SER A 3 13.33 43.38 0.84
C SER A 3 14.10 42.29 1.58
N THR A 4 13.55 41.82 2.70
CA THR A 4 14.09 40.62 3.38
C THR A 4 13.04 39.63 3.92
N ALA A 5 11.75 39.82 3.62
CA ALA A 5 10.71 38.89 4.04
C ALA A 5 10.09 38.17 2.84
N ARG A 6 10.58 36.96 2.52
CA ARG A 6 9.87 35.80 1.89
C ARG A 6 10.85 34.85 1.17
N ARG A 7 11.74 34.20 1.91
CA ARG A 7 12.41 32.96 1.46
C ARG A 7 12.25 31.89 2.54
N SER A 8 11.02 31.43 2.71
CA SER A 8 10.71 30.17 3.39
C SER A 8 9.41 29.63 2.78
N GLY A 9 9.51 29.22 1.51
CA GLY A 9 8.36 28.81 0.72
C GLY A 9 8.12 27.31 0.79
N GLY A 10 7.55 26.84 1.90
CA GLY A 10 6.84 25.57 2.04
C GLY A 10 7.67 24.29 1.97
N GLY A 11 7.65 23.49 3.04
CA GLY A 11 8.37 22.22 3.12
C GLY A 11 7.91 21.16 2.11
N LEU A 12 8.53 19.98 2.15
CA LEU A 12 8.27 18.87 1.22
C LEU A 12 6.79 18.45 1.18
N LEU A 13 6.12 18.50 2.34
CA LEU A 13 4.67 18.28 2.47
C LEU A 13 3.83 19.37 1.81
N GLU A 14 4.27 20.64 1.85
CA GLU A 14 3.58 21.73 1.18
C GLU A 14 3.76 21.66 -0.34
N GLY A 15 4.93 21.20 -0.80
CA GLY A 15 5.17 20.85 -2.20
C GLY A 15 4.22 19.74 -2.67
N LEU A 16 4.10 18.66 -1.89
CA LEU A 16 3.18 17.56 -2.18
C LEU A 16 1.72 18.01 -2.21
N TYR A 17 1.33 18.84 -1.25
CA TYR A 17 -0.02 19.41 -1.17
C TYR A 17 -0.35 20.24 -2.42
N ARG A 18 0.57 21.11 -2.86
CA ARG A 18 0.36 21.94 -4.06
C ARG A 18 0.23 21.13 -5.34
N VAL A 19 0.89 19.98 -5.42
CA VAL A 19 0.86 19.12 -6.62
C VAL A 19 -0.39 18.26 -6.64
N ILE A 20 -0.74 17.63 -5.52
CA ILE A 20 -1.78 16.59 -5.49
C ILE A 20 -3.14 17.14 -5.05
N MET A 21 -3.17 18.02 -4.06
CA MET A 21 -4.42 18.45 -3.42
C MET A 21 -4.99 19.76 -3.99
N ARG A 22 -4.29 20.43 -4.91
CA ARG A 22 -4.70 21.76 -5.40
C ARG A 22 -5.93 21.74 -6.32
N ARG A 23 -6.22 20.61 -6.99
CA ARG A 23 -7.41 20.46 -7.85
C ARG A 23 -8.17 19.20 -7.49
N THR A 24 -9.48 19.32 -7.31
CA THR A 24 -10.36 18.21 -6.91
C THR A 24 -10.24 17.01 -7.83
N SER A 25 -10.12 17.22 -9.15
CA SER A 25 -9.95 16.12 -10.12
C SER A 25 -8.63 15.37 -9.94
N VAL A 26 -7.52 16.09 -9.71
CA VAL A 26 -6.19 15.51 -9.47
C VAL A 26 -6.18 14.76 -8.15
N TYR A 27 -6.73 15.38 -7.10
CA TYR A 27 -6.86 14.79 -5.78
C TYR A 27 -7.68 13.50 -5.83
N ALA A 28 -8.88 13.53 -6.43
CA ALA A 28 -9.75 12.36 -6.52
C ALA A 28 -9.08 11.22 -7.31
N THR A 29 -8.42 11.54 -8.43
CA THR A 29 -7.67 10.54 -9.21
C THR A 29 -6.53 9.95 -8.40
N PHE A 30 -5.77 10.78 -7.68
CA PHE A 30 -4.68 10.32 -6.82
C PHE A 30 -5.19 9.43 -5.68
N VAL A 31 -6.33 9.76 -5.06
CA VAL A 31 -6.94 8.93 -4.01
C VAL A 31 -7.38 7.58 -4.57
N ILE A 32 -8.04 7.55 -5.73
CA ILE A 32 -8.49 6.30 -6.37
C ILE A 32 -7.30 5.42 -6.74
N LEU A 33 -6.28 5.99 -7.40
CA LEU A 33 -5.08 5.25 -7.78
C LEU A 33 -4.27 4.80 -6.57
N GLY A 34 -4.16 5.64 -5.54
CA GLY A 34 -3.47 5.33 -4.29
C GLY A 34 -4.16 4.20 -3.52
N ALA A 35 -5.49 4.20 -3.48
CA ALA A 35 -6.27 3.13 -2.87
C ALA A 35 -6.07 1.80 -3.62
N PHE A 36 -6.16 1.81 -4.96
CA PHE A 36 -5.96 0.62 -5.78
C PHE A 36 -4.55 0.04 -5.64
N ALA A 37 -3.53 0.91 -5.65
CA ALA A 37 -2.15 0.48 -5.42
C ALA A 37 -1.94 -0.05 -3.99
N GLY A 38 -2.52 0.61 -2.98
CA GLY A 38 -2.40 0.21 -1.58
C GLY A 38 -3.04 -1.14 -1.27
N GLU A 39 -4.21 -1.43 -1.83
CA GLU A 39 -4.90 -2.71 -1.70
C GLU A 39 -4.02 -3.84 -2.24
N ARG A 40 -3.60 -3.75 -3.51
CA ARG A 40 -2.91 -4.84 -4.20
C ARG A 40 -1.45 -5.03 -3.79
N VAL A 41 -0.73 -3.94 -3.54
CA VAL A 41 0.73 -4.00 -3.31
C VAL A 41 1.05 -4.16 -1.83
N SER A 42 0.27 -3.57 -0.94
CA SER A 42 0.67 -3.42 0.45
C SER A 42 -0.08 -4.35 1.38
N VAL A 43 -1.40 -4.37 1.28
CA VAL A 43 -2.23 -5.03 2.30
C VAL A 43 -2.35 -6.52 2.02
N ASP A 44 -2.86 -6.91 0.85
CA ASP A 44 -3.06 -8.33 0.55
C ASP A 44 -1.73 -9.09 0.51
N TYR A 45 -0.76 -8.61 -0.26
CA TYR A 45 0.54 -9.27 -0.36
C TYR A 45 1.30 -9.29 0.97
N GLY A 46 1.29 -8.18 1.71
CA GLY A 46 2.01 -8.06 2.97
C GLY A 46 1.40 -8.93 4.07
N VAL A 47 0.09 -8.88 4.25
CA VAL A 47 -0.63 -9.65 5.27
C VAL A 47 -0.61 -11.13 4.94
N HIS A 48 -0.86 -11.51 3.69
CA HIS A 48 -0.83 -12.91 3.28
C HIS A 48 0.56 -13.52 3.50
N LYS A 49 1.62 -12.81 3.08
CA LYS A 49 3.00 -13.30 3.25
C LYS A 49 3.44 -13.35 4.71
N LEU A 50 2.94 -12.45 5.55
CA LEU A 50 3.15 -12.52 6.99
C LEU A 50 2.43 -13.72 7.60
N TRP A 51 1.21 -13.99 7.17
CA TRP A 51 0.41 -15.13 7.62
C TRP A 51 1.01 -16.46 7.17
N GLU A 52 1.47 -16.57 5.93
CA GLU A 52 2.20 -17.74 5.41
C GLU A 52 3.42 -18.05 6.28
N ARG A 53 4.24 -17.03 6.57
CA ARG A 53 5.42 -17.19 7.44
C ARG A 53 5.07 -17.62 8.85
N ASN A 54 3.95 -17.16 9.39
CA ASN A 54 3.54 -17.52 10.75
C ASN A 54 2.87 -18.90 10.84
N ASN A 55 2.35 -19.43 9.72
CA ASN A 55 1.58 -20.68 9.68
C ASN A 55 2.28 -21.78 8.88
N VAL A 56 3.60 -21.70 8.72
CA VAL A 56 4.42 -22.76 8.11
C VAL A 56 4.16 -24.09 8.82
N GLY A 57 3.85 -25.14 8.06
CA GLY A 57 3.57 -26.49 8.58
C GLY A 57 2.10 -26.73 8.94
N LYS A 58 1.24 -25.71 8.85
CA LYS A 58 -0.21 -25.80 9.14
C LYS A 58 -1.08 -25.63 7.91
N ARG A 59 -0.50 -25.23 6.78
CA ARG A 59 -1.27 -25.02 5.55
C ARG A 59 -1.62 -26.36 4.94
N TYR A 60 -2.68 -26.37 4.14
CA TYR A 60 -3.15 -27.59 3.46
C TYR A 60 -2.05 -28.24 2.62
N GLU A 61 -1.22 -27.41 1.97
CA GLU A 61 -0.06 -27.81 1.17
C GLU A 61 1.09 -28.41 1.99
N ASP A 62 1.14 -28.16 3.31
CA ASP A 62 2.20 -28.68 4.18
C ASP A 62 1.84 -30.10 4.71
N ILE A 63 0.69 -30.68 4.34
CA ILE A 63 0.23 -31.98 4.82
C ILE A 63 0.90 -33.11 3.99
N PRO A 64 1.78 -33.93 4.59
CA PRO A 64 2.62 -34.87 3.84
C PRO A 64 1.86 -36.05 3.20
N VAL A 65 0.70 -36.41 3.73
CA VAL A 65 -0.12 -37.56 3.27
C VAL A 65 -1.33 -37.13 2.44
N LEU A 66 -1.36 -35.86 2.03
CA LEU A 66 -2.47 -35.30 1.28
C LEU A 66 -2.65 -36.04 -0.06
N GLY A 67 -3.86 -36.49 -0.35
CA GLY A 67 -4.17 -37.20 -1.60
C GLY A 67 -3.74 -38.67 -1.65
N GLN A 68 -3.13 -39.22 -0.59
CA GLN A 68 -2.73 -40.64 -0.54
C GLN A 68 -3.86 -41.59 -0.13
N ARG A 69 -5.00 -41.06 0.32
CA ARG A 69 -6.18 -41.88 0.62
C ARG A 69 -6.92 -42.22 -0.68
N PRO A 70 -7.15 -43.50 -1.00
CA PRO A 70 -8.06 -43.86 -2.08
C PRO A 70 -9.45 -43.29 -1.77
N SER A 71 -10.07 -42.62 -2.73
CA SER A 71 -11.50 -42.30 -2.67
C SER A 71 -12.27 -43.62 -2.65
N GLU A 72 -13.11 -43.82 -1.64
CA GLU A 72 -14.07 -44.94 -1.58
C GLU A 72 -14.95 -45.01 -2.83
#